data_AF-A0A536DNN6-F1
#
_entry.id   AF-A0A536DNN6-F1
#
_cell.length_a   1.000
_cell.length_b   1.000
_cell.length_c   1.000
_cell.angle_alpha   90.00
_cell.angle_beta   90.00
_cell.angle_gamma   90.00
#
_symmetry.space_group_name_H-M   'P 1'
#
loop_
_entity.id
_entity.type
_entity.pdbx_description
1 polymer ?
#
loop_
_entity_poly.entity_id
_entity_poly.type
_entity_poly.pdbx_seq_one_letter_code
_entity_poly.pdbx_strand_id
1 'polypeptide(L)'
;MPFTLEDLARIRVRVGMGTKSLRDMSDTQFTAWLRAQGARGNIGVVKISPGELMIPIEERVRVLNDLEQSGFYIPHVMGAPGGPAGPDPQVVASGLAHLDAARDHLQDVDAAVNELGEFDPRVNMRPSIHGALELVELLRGAFENALRD
;
A
#
# COMPACT_ATOMS: atom_id res chain seq x y z
N MET A 1 -6.11 -7.47 -12.25
CA MET A 1 -7.36 -8.27 -12.43
C MET A 1 -7.45 -9.16 -11.23
N PRO A 2 -8.59 -9.21 -10.51
CA PRO A 2 -8.69 -10.02 -9.30
C PRO A 2 -8.51 -11.50 -9.63
N PHE A 3 -7.85 -12.22 -8.72
CA PHE A 3 -7.79 -13.68 -8.73
C PHE A 3 -9.19 -14.28 -8.81
N THR A 4 -9.29 -15.39 -9.54
CA THR A 4 -10.49 -16.19 -9.72
C THR A 4 -10.27 -17.64 -9.27
N LEU A 5 -11.35 -18.41 -9.20
CA LEU A 5 -11.26 -19.86 -8.92
C LEU A 5 -10.46 -20.63 -9.99
N GLU A 6 -10.45 -20.13 -11.22
CA GLU A 6 -9.69 -20.70 -12.34
C GLU A 6 -8.18 -20.48 -12.14
N ASP A 7 -7.79 -19.32 -11.60
CA ASP A 7 -6.39 -19.03 -11.26
C ASP A 7 -5.85 -20.02 -10.22
N LEU A 8 -6.66 -20.41 -9.23
CA LEU A 8 -6.25 -21.41 -8.24
C LEU A 8 -5.91 -22.78 -8.85
N ALA A 9 -6.60 -23.17 -9.92
CA ALA A 9 -6.33 -24.42 -10.63
C ALA A 9 -5.09 -24.32 -11.54
N ARG A 10 -4.85 -23.13 -12.11
CA ARG A 10 -3.73 -22.85 -13.01
C ARG A 10 -2.40 -22.65 -12.26
N ILE A 11 -2.42 -21.97 -11.12
CA ILE A 11 -1.22 -21.62 -10.36
C ILE A 11 -0.70 -22.86 -9.66
N ARG A 12 0.53 -23.24 -10.01
CA ARG A 12 1.22 -24.42 -9.47
C ARG A 12 2.42 -24.00 -8.65
N VAL A 13 2.49 -24.49 -7.42
CA VAL A 13 3.60 -24.18 -6.50
C VAL A 13 4.12 -25.45 -5.85
N ARG A 14 5.40 -25.39 -5.46
CA ARG A 14 6.08 -26.51 -4.83
C ARG A 14 5.66 -26.63 -3.36
N VAL A 15 5.22 -27.83 -2.96
CA VAL A 15 4.89 -28.18 -1.57
C VAL A 15 5.66 -29.44 -1.21
N GLY A 16 6.69 -29.29 -0.38
CA GLY A 16 7.62 -30.37 -0.05
C GLY A 16 8.33 -30.90 -1.30
N MET A 17 8.11 -32.19 -1.60
CA MET A 17 8.72 -32.89 -2.74
C MET A 17 7.89 -32.81 -4.03
N GLY A 18 6.65 -32.32 -3.98
CA GLY A 18 5.72 -32.29 -5.11
C GLY A 18 5.34 -30.89 -5.57
N THR A 19 4.71 -30.80 -6.73
CA THR A 19 4.06 -29.57 -7.22
C THR A 19 2.56 -29.77 -7.19
N LYS A 20 1.83 -28.83 -6.58
CA LYS A 20 0.36 -28.85 -6.50
C LYS A 20 -0.22 -27.53 -6.99
N SER A 21 -1.45 -27.58 -7.50
CA SER A 21 -2.21 -26.35 -7.73
C SER A 21 -2.64 -25.74 -6.39
N LEU A 22 -2.88 -24.43 -6.34
CA LEU A 22 -3.43 -23.78 -5.13
C LEU A 22 -4.82 -24.34 -4.77
N ARG A 23 -5.57 -24.85 -5.75
CA ARG A 23 -6.86 -25.53 -5.54
C ARG A 23 -6.71 -26.88 -4.83
N ASP A 24 -5.71 -27.68 -5.21
CA ASP A 24 -5.53 -29.06 -4.72
C ASP A 24 -4.75 -29.17 -3.41
N MET A 25 -4.37 -28.04 -2.82
CA MET A 25 -3.76 -28.01 -1.49
C MET A 25 -4.78 -28.32 -0.41
N SER A 26 -4.35 -29.01 0.65
CA SER A 26 -5.11 -28.97 1.90
C SER A 26 -5.01 -27.59 2.56
N ASP A 27 -5.93 -27.29 3.47
CA ASP A 27 -5.97 -25.98 4.14
C ASP A 27 -4.72 -25.66 4.95
N THR A 28 -4.17 -26.68 5.61
CA THR A 28 -2.88 -26.59 6.31
C THR A 28 -1.73 -26.33 5.34
N GLN A 29 -1.73 -26.96 4.15
CA GLN A 29 -0.72 -26.74 3.12
C GLN A 29 -0.79 -25.32 2.56
N PHE A 30 -2.00 -24.83 2.26
CA PHE A 30 -2.22 -23.48 1.76
C PHE A 30 -1.78 -22.42 2.78
N THR A 31 -2.18 -22.59 4.05
CA THR A 31 -1.80 -21.68 5.14
C THR A 31 -0.28 -21.67 5.38
N ALA A 32 0.34 -22.85 5.43
CA ALA A 32 1.79 -22.97 5.61
C ALA A 32 2.56 -22.35 4.43
N TRP A 33 2.07 -22.55 3.20
CA TRP A 33 2.64 -21.96 2.01
C TRP A 33 2.53 -20.42 2.04
N LEU A 34 1.36 -19.85 2.35
CA LEU A 34 1.19 -18.40 2.49
C LEU A 34 2.15 -17.80 3.53
N ARG A 35 2.28 -18.44 4.69
CA ARG A 35 3.23 -18.00 5.73
C ARG A 35 4.68 -18.09 5.24
N ALA A 36 5.04 -19.11 4.47
CA ALA A 36 6.37 -19.25 3.89
C ALA A 36 6.68 -18.15 2.84
N GLN A 37 5.65 -17.58 2.19
CA GLN A 37 5.82 -16.39 1.36
C GLN A 37 5.98 -15.10 2.17
N GLY A 38 5.75 -15.15 3.49
CA GLY A 38 5.80 -13.97 4.37
C GLY A 38 4.45 -13.26 4.53
N ALA A 39 3.36 -13.83 3.99
CA ALA A 39 2.03 -13.25 4.13
C ALA A 39 1.59 -13.28 5.61
N ARG A 40 1.20 -12.12 6.13
CA ARG A 40 0.62 -11.96 7.47
C ARG A 40 -0.76 -11.34 7.31
N GLY A 41 -1.79 -12.08 7.67
CA GLY A 41 -3.18 -11.65 7.49
C GLY A 41 -4.15 -12.64 8.12
N ASN A 42 -5.41 -12.22 8.22
CA ASN A 42 -6.47 -13.06 8.75
C ASN A 42 -6.99 -13.98 7.64
N ILE A 43 -6.65 -15.27 7.71
CA ILE A 43 -7.17 -16.29 6.80
C ILE A 43 -8.50 -16.73 7.38
N GLY A 44 -9.60 -16.53 6.65
CA GLY A 44 -10.91 -16.98 7.11
C GLY A 44 -10.92 -18.50 7.20
N VAL A 45 -11.14 -19.02 8.40
CA VAL A 45 -11.29 -20.46 8.64
C VAL A 45 -12.71 -20.71 9.08
N VAL A 46 -13.40 -21.60 8.38
CA VAL A 46 -14.78 -21.99 8.70
C VAL A 46 -14.76 -23.33 9.42
N LYS A 47 -15.42 -23.42 10.57
CA LYS A 47 -15.61 -24.69 11.31
C LYS A 47 -16.79 -25.44 10.71
N ILE A 48 -16.55 -26.64 10.19
CA ILE A 48 -17.61 -27.48 9.62
C ILE A 48 -18.07 -28.55 10.62
N SER A 49 -17.13 -29.11 11.39
CA SER A 49 -17.39 -30.14 12.40
C SER A 49 -16.52 -29.91 13.66
N PRO A 50 -16.80 -30.56 14.79
CA PRO A 50 -15.90 -30.53 15.96
C PRO A 50 -14.49 -31.01 15.58
N GLY A 51 -13.50 -30.11 15.62
CA GLY A 51 -12.11 -30.41 15.26
C GLY A 51 -11.79 -30.30 13.77
N GLU A 52 -12.79 -30.04 12.92
CA GLU A 52 -12.63 -29.94 11.46
C GLU A 52 -12.77 -28.47 11.03
N LEU A 53 -11.65 -27.92 10.59
CA LEU A 53 -11.53 -26.57 10.09
C LEU A 53 -11.27 -26.63 8.60
N MET A 54 -12.04 -25.87 7.82
CA MET A 54 -11.85 -25.75 6.38
C MET A 54 -11.63 -24.30 5.97
N ILE A 55 -10.81 -24.10 4.94
CA ILE A 55 -10.72 -22.84 4.23
C ILE A 55 -11.47 -23.04 2.89
N PRO A 56 -12.69 -22.49 2.73
CA PRO A 56 -13.42 -22.57 1.47
C PRO A 56 -12.54 -22.12 0.29
N ILE A 57 -12.74 -22.70 -0.89
CA ILE A 57 -11.90 -22.38 -2.05
C ILE A 57 -12.08 -20.89 -2.43
N GLU A 58 -13.29 -20.37 -2.26
CA GLU A 58 -13.65 -18.96 -2.44
C GLU A 58 -12.87 -18.05 -1.47
N GLU A 59 -12.63 -18.53 -0.25
CA GLU A 59 -11.86 -17.81 0.76
C GLU A 59 -10.38 -17.74 0.40
N ARG A 60 -9.84 -18.75 -0.29
CA ARG A 60 -8.47 -18.68 -0.85
C ARG A 60 -8.35 -17.59 -1.91
N VAL A 61 -9.37 -17.45 -2.77
CA VAL A 61 -9.43 -16.36 -3.76
C VAL A 61 -9.49 -15.00 -3.07
N ARG A 62 -10.36 -14.86 -2.04
CA ARG A 62 -10.46 -13.64 -1.23
C ARG A 62 -9.12 -13.25 -0.63
N VAL A 63 -8.44 -14.19 0.03
CA VAL A 63 -7.12 -13.94 0.65
C VAL A 63 -6.07 -13.50 -0.36
N LEU A 64 -6.00 -14.11 -1.55
CA LEU A 64 -5.05 -13.68 -2.57
C LEU A 64 -5.35 -12.27 -3.12
N ASN A 65 -6.64 -11.94 -3.29
CA ASN A 65 -7.06 -10.60 -3.69
C ASN A 65 -6.78 -9.55 -2.62
N ASP A 66 -7.02 -9.84 -1.34
CA ASP A 66 -6.69 -8.94 -0.23
C ASP A 66 -5.17 -8.67 -0.16
N LEU A 67 -4.36 -9.71 -0.36
CA LEU A 67 -2.91 -9.59 -0.39
C LEU A 67 -2.46 -8.71 -1.57
N GLU A 68 -3.00 -8.94 -2.77
CA GLU A 68 -2.72 -8.10 -3.94
C GLU A 68 -3.13 -6.63 -3.70
N GLN A 69 -4.32 -6.39 -3.15
CA GLN A 69 -4.80 -5.04 -2.82
C GLN A 69 -3.96 -4.35 -1.74
N SER A 70 -3.41 -5.10 -0.78
CA SER A 70 -2.50 -4.57 0.23
C SER A 70 -1.09 -4.25 -0.32
N GLY A 71 -0.83 -4.55 -1.59
CA GLY A 71 0.50 -4.40 -2.21
C GLY A 71 1.47 -5.53 -1.86
N PHE A 72 1.00 -6.61 -1.24
CA PHE A 72 1.82 -7.79 -0.96
C PHE A 72 1.97 -8.63 -2.23
N TYR A 73 3.21 -8.89 -2.64
CA TYR A 73 3.51 -9.58 -3.88
C TYR A 73 4.05 -11.00 -3.65
N ILE A 74 3.46 -11.98 -4.33
CA ILE A 74 3.93 -13.38 -4.37
C ILE A 74 4.48 -13.69 -5.76
N PRO A 75 5.80 -13.89 -5.92
CA PRO A 75 6.43 -14.21 -7.20
C PRO A 75 5.80 -15.44 -7.88
N HIS A 76 5.56 -15.35 -9.19
CA HIS A 76 5.03 -16.43 -10.04
C HIS A 76 3.59 -16.89 -9.73
N VAL A 77 2.95 -16.29 -8.73
CA VAL A 77 1.54 -16.51 -8.37
C VAL A 77 0.72 -15.30 -8.76
N MET A 78 1.18 -14.13 -8.33
CA MET A 78 0.68 -12.87 -8.83
C MET A 78 1.33 -12.63 -10.20
N GLY A 79 0.54 -12.12 -11.15
CA GLY A 79 1.10 -11.62 -12.40
C GLY A 79 2.26 -10.69 -12.06
N ALA A 80 3.35 -10.71 -12.86
CA ALA A 80 4.46 -9.78 -12.68
C ALA A 80 3.87 -8.43 -12.32
N PRO A 81 4.32 -7.77 -11.23
CA PRO A 81 3.63 -6.60 -10.71
C PRO A 81 3.41 -5.72 -11.93
N GLY A 82 2.14 -5.55 -12.33
CA GLY A 82 1.82 -4.41 -13.17
C GLY A 82 2.40 -3.29 -12.35
N GLY A 83 3.51 -2.71 -12.82
CA GLY A 83 4.24 -1.70 -12.06
C GLY A 83 3.19 -0.79 -11.45
N PRO A 84 3.28 -0.53 -10.13
CA PRO A 84 2.16 -0.04 -9.32
C PRO A 84 1.34 0.87 -10.21
N ALA A 85 0.05 0.55 -10.43
CA ALA A 85 -0.83 1.47 -11.15
C ALA A 85 -0.48 2.83 -10.56
N GLY A 86 0.11 3.70 -11.39
CA GLY A 86 0.81 4.88 -10.91
C GLY A 86 -0.08 5.59 -9.90
N PRO A 87 0.49 6.23 -8.87
CA PRO A 87 -0.30 6.88 -7.85
C PRO A 87 -1.47 7.63 -8.50
N ASP A 88 -2.69 7.36 -8.05
CA ASP A 88 -3.92 7.80 -8.75
C ASP A 88 -3.76 9.27 -9.17
N PRO A 89 -3.77 9.58 -10.49
CA PRO A 89 -3.48 10.93 -10.97
C PRO A 89 -4.40 11.98 -10.35
N GLN A 90 -5.65 11.64 -9.99
CA GLN A 90 -6.55 12.55 -9.30
C GLN A 90 -6.10 12.83 -7.87
N VAL A 91 -5.62 11.81 -7.15
CA VAL A 91 -5.09 11.95 -5.80
C VAL A 91 -3.78 12.73 -5.81
N VAL A 92 -2.90 12.50 -6.78
CA VAL A 92 -1.66 13.26 -6.93
C VAL A 92 -1.95 14.72 -7.28
N ALA A 93 -2.86 14.98 -8.22
CA ALA A 93 -3.28 16.34 -8.56
C ALA A 93 -3.93 17.07 -7.38
N SER A 94 -4.79 16.39 -6.61
CA SER A 94 -5.39 16.95 -5.39
C SER A 94 -4.33 17.24 -4.33
N GLY A 95 -3.35 16.34 -4.15
CA GLY A 95 -2.24 16.54 -3.21
C GLY A 95 -1.37 17.73 -3.60
N LEU A 96 -1.05 17.89 -4.88
CA LEU A 96 -0.31 19.04 -5.40
C LEU A 96 -1.06 20.35 -5.15
N ALA A 97 -2.38 20.40 -5.40
CA ALA A 97 -3.19 21.57 -5.13
C ALA A 97 -3.21 21.96 -3.63
N HIS A 98 -3.23 20.98 -2.73
CA HIS A 98 -3.11 21.24 -1.30
C HIS A 98 -1.73 21.78 -0.91
N LEU A 99 -0.67 21.28 -1.54
CA LEU A 99 0.69 21.76 -1.30
C LEU A 99 0.92 23.17 -1.86
N ASP A 100 0.31 23.51 -3.01
CA ASP A 100 0.29 24.88 -3.55
C ASP A 100 -0.40 25.84 -2.57
N ALA A 101 -1.58 25.48 -2.06
CA ALA A 101 -2.27 26.30 -1.06
C ALA A 101 -1.47 26.42 0.26
N ALA A 102 -0.81 25.35 0.70
CA ALA A 102 0.03 25.36 1.90
C ALA A 102 1.25 26.28 1.72
N ARG A 103 1.87 26.26 0.54
CA ARG A 103 2.97 27.16 0.17
C ARG A 103 2.53 28.61 0.23
N ASP A 104 1.40 28.94 -0.41
CA ASP A 104 0.88 30.32 -0.43
C ASP A 104 0.59 30.81 0.99
N HIS A 105 -0.07 30.00 1.82
CA HIS A 105 -0.32 30.33 3.23
C HIS A 105 0.97 30.53 4.04
N LEU A 106 2.00 29.69 3.83
CA LEU A 106 3.26 29.84 4.55
C LEU A 106 4.03 31.09 4.10
N GLN A 107 3.91 31.50 2.84
CA GLN A 107 4.45 32.77 2.34
C GLN A 107 3.75 33.97 2.98
N ASP A 108 2.42 33.93 3.13
CA ASP A 108 1.67 34.96 3.84
C ASP A 108 2.09 35.06 5.32
N VAL A 109 2.30 33.91 5.97
CA VAL A 109 2.77 33.85 7.36
C VAL A 109 4.22 34.35 7.47
N ASP A 110 5.10 34.03 6.52
CA ASP A 110 6.47 34.56 6.49
C ASP A 110 6.49 36.09 6.36
N ALA A 111 5.67 36.63 5.46
CA ALA A 111 5.50 38.07 5.30
C ALA A 111 5.01 38.72 6.60
N ALA A 112 3.98 38.14 7.23
CA ALA A 112 3.48 38.61 8.51
C ALA A 112 4.56 38.57 9.60
N VAL A 113 5.30 37.48 9.75
CA VAL A 113 6.38 37.35 10.74
C VAL A 113 7.52 38.33 10.47
N ASN A 114 7.81 38.65 9.22
CA ASN A 114 8.81 39.66 8.87
C ASN A 114 8.37 41.08 9.24
N GLU A 115 7.10 41.42 9.07
CA GLU A 115 6.52 42.70 9.51
C GLU A 115 6.45 42.82 11.03
N LEU A 116 5.99 41.75 11.67
CA LEU A 116 5.71 41.67 13.10
C LEU A 116 6.98 41.58 13.95
N GLY A 117 8.07 41.02 13.41
CA GLY A 117 9.32 40.82 14.12
C GLY A 117 9.23 39.72 15.17
N GLU A 118 10.10 39.79 16.17
CA GLU A 118 10.19 38.80 17.24
C GLU A 118 9.26 39.17 18.41
N PHE A 119 8.19 38.39 18.62
CA PHE A 119 7.27 38.59 19.75
C PHE A 119 7.53 37.69 20.95
N ASP A 120 7.97 36.45 20.71
CA ASP A 120 8.39 35.52 21.77
C ASP A 120 9.80 35.00 21.45
N PRO A 121 10.82 35.36 22.26
CA PRO A 121 12.21 34.95 22.02
C PRO A 121 12.45 33.46 22.24
N ARG A 122 11.48 32.70 22.76
CA ARG A 122 11.54 31.24 22.86
C ARG A 122 11.09 30.55 21.57
N VAL A 123 10.41 31.27 20.68
CA VAL A 123 9.86 30.73 19.44
C VAL A 123 10.52 31.41 18.26
N ASN A 124 11.48 30.70 17.66
CA ASN A 124 12.17 31.21 16.47
C ASN A 124 11.32 30.97 15.22
N MET A 125 10.38 31.89 14.96
CA MET A 125 9.36 31.74 13.91
C MET A 125 9.97 31.74 12.51
N ARG A 126 10.94 32.63 12.22
CA ARG A 126 11.55 32.74 10.89
C ARG A 126 12.23 31.45 10.42
N PRO A 127 13.16 30.83 11.19
CA PRO A 127 13.73 29.54 10.79
C PRO A 127 12.70 28.43 10.68
N SER A 128 11.66 28.45 11.53
CA SER A 128 10.60 27.44 11.52
C SER A 128 9.75 27.53 10.25
N ILE A 129 9.38 28.74 9.82
CA ILE A 129 8.60 28.98 8.60
C ILE A 129 9.43 28.67 7.37
N HIS A 130 10.70 29.08 7.33
CA HIS A 130 11.61 28.71 6.24
C HIS A 130 11.75 27.19 6.11
N GLY A 131 11.94 26.46 7.21
CA GLY A 131 12.01 25.01 7.19
C GLY A 131 10.71 24.35 6.72
N ALA A 132 9.56 24.90 7.10
CA ALA A 132 8.26 24.43 6.63
C ALA A 132 8.08 24.67 5.12
N LEU A 133 8.49 25.83 4.60
CA LEU A 133 8.49 26.14 3.17
C LEU A 133 9.37 25.17 2.38
N GLU A 134 10.61 24.92 2.84
CA GLU A 134 11.51 23.96 2.20
C GLU A 134 10.91 22.55 2.13
N LEU A 135 10.28 22.08 3.20
CA LEU A 135 9.59 20.79 3.21
C LEU A 135 8.42 20.74 2.22
N VAL A 136 7.62 21.81 2.14
CA VAL A 136 6.53 21.90 1.18
C VAL A 136 7.06 21.86 -0.25
N GLU A 137 8.13 22.59 -0.57
CA GLU A 137 8.73 22.57 -1.92
C GLU A 137 9.30 21.20 -2.30
N LEU A 138 9.95 20.49 -1.35
CA LEU A 138 10.41 19.12 -1.58
C LEU A 138 9.25 18.16 -1.88
N LEU A 139 8.14 18.28 -1.14
CA LEU A 139 6.95 17.47 -1.37
C LEU A 139 6.30 17.82 -2.71
N ARG A 140 6.19 19.10 -3.06
CA ARG A 140 5.67 19.55 -4.37
C ARG A 140 6.47 18.93 -5.51
N GLY A 141 7.80 18.98 -5.43
CA GLY A 141 8.67 18.37 -6.44
C GLY A 141 8.44 16.86 -6.59
N ALA A 142 8.19 16.14 -5.50
CA ALA A 142 7.87 14.70 -5.56
C ALA A 142 6.53 14.43 -6.25
N PHE A 143 5.50 15.24 -5.97
CA PHE A 143 4.18 15.12 -6.59
C PHE A 143 4.18 15.54 -8.07
N GLU A 144 4.92 16.59 -8.43
CA GLU A 144 5.11 17.00 -9.82
C GLU A 144 5.81 15.92 -10.64
N ASN A 145 6.82 15.26 -10.09
CA ASN A 145 7.48 14.13 -10.74
C ASN A 145 6.51 12.96 -10.92
N ALA A 146 5.71 12.65 -9.90
CA ALA A 146 4.70 11.58 -9.97
C ALA A 146 3.57 11.85 -10.97
N LEU A 147 3.33 13.10 -11.38
CA LEU A 147 2.38 13.44 -12.46
C LEU A 147 2.97 13.36 -13.87
N ARG A 148 4.30 13.32 -14.00
CA ARG A 148 5.01 13.28 -15.29
C ARG A 148 5.32 11.86 -15.76
N ASP A 149 5.35 10.91 -14.82
CA ASP A 149 5.55 9.46 -15.04
C ASP A 149 4.24 8.75 -15.43
#